data_AF-A0A932SG85-F1
#
_entry.id   AF-A0A932SG85-F1
#
_cell.length_a   1.000
_cell.length_b   1.000
_cell.length_c   1.000
_cell.angle_alpha   90.00
_cell.angle_beta   90.00
_cell.angle_gamma   90.00
#
_symmetry.space_group_name_H-M   'P 1'
#
loop_
_entity.id
_entity.type
_entity.pdbx_description
1 polymer ?
#
loop_
_entity_poly.entity_id
_entity_poly.type
_entity_poly.pdbx_seq_one_letter_code
_entity_poly.pdbx_strand_id
1 'polypeptide(L)'
;MSDIYREGHRKLQDQFDTRRLADRLDETIVRDGFDEEDVEFIRSLDMFFLATVDDRGNPTCSYKAGAPGFVRVVDSRTLAFPNYDGNGMYLSMGNIQATGRVGMLFIDFENQSRMRVQGEATIDPNDPLLSDYPEAQFIVRVHAREVFPNCPRYIHQMTRVKRSDFVPKTGCETPVPAWKTREWVGDALPAEDPARDPSRKTLER
;
A
#
# COMPACT_ATOMS: atom_id res chain seq x y z
N MET A 1 -5.53 0.33 -26.06
CA MET A 1 -4.11 0.48 -25.67
C MET A 1 -4.08 1.43 -24.51
N SER A 2 -3.47 1.02 -23.41
CA SER A 2 -3.36 1.87 -22.22
C SER A 2 -2.31 2.95 -22.46
N ASP A 3 -2.43 4.11 -21.79
CA ASP A 3 -1.59 5.28 -22.03
C ASP A 3 -0.42 5.38 -21.02
N ILE A 4 0.23 4.24 -20.77
CA ILE A 4 1.30 4.11 -19.76
C ILE A 4 2.64 4.65 -20.29
N TYR A 5 2.93 4.49 -21.58
CA TYR A 5 4.22 4.87 -22.16
C TYR A 5 4.22 6.30 -22.73
N ARG A 6 4.73 7.24 -21.93
CA ARG A 6 5.03 8.63 -22.35
C ARG A 6 6.30 8.76 -23.20
N GLU A 7 6.54 9.97 -23.73
CA GLU A 7 7.66 10.29 -24.63
C GLU A 7 9.03 9.81 -24.12
N GLY A 8 9.33 10.02 -22.83
CA GLY A 8 10.58 9.55 -22.23
C GLY A 8 10.75 8.03 -22.29
N HIS A 9 9.68 7.26 -22.09
CA HIS A 9 9.69 5.81 -22.24
C HIS A 9 9.94 5.41 -23.70
N ARG A 10 9.27 6.08 -24.65
CA ARG A 10 9.40 5.77 -26.08
C ARG A 10 10.82 6.03 -26.58
N LYS A 11 11.47 7.11 -26.14
CA LYS A 11 12.88 7.38 -26.46
C LYS A 11 13.81 6.24 -26.04
N LEU A 12 13.67 5.75 -24.81
CA LEU A 12 14.47 4.62 -24.31
C LEU A 12 14.12 3.32 -25.04
N GLN A 13 12.84 3.08 -25.30
CA GLN A 13 12.40 1.89 -26.03
C GLN A 13 12.94 1.85 -27.45
N ASP A 14 12.94 2.98 -28.16
CA ASP A 14 13.51 3.11 -29.51
C ASP A 14 15.05 2.96 -29.45
N GLN A 15 15.70 3.60 -28.47
CA GLN A 15 17.16 3.49 -28.27
C GLN A 15 17.62 2.04 -28.07
N PHE A 16 16.84 1.22 -27.36
CA PHE A 16 17.17 -0.18 -27.06
C PHE A 16 16.41 -1.19 -27.93
N ASP A 17 15.75 -0.75 -29.00
CA ASP A 17 14.95 -1.58 -29.93
C ASP A 17 13.90 -2.48 -29.23
N THR A 18 13.25 -1.95 -28.19
CA THR A 18 12.25 -2.64 -27.37
C THR A 18 10.83 -2.11 -27.55
N ARG A 19 10.58 -1.15 -28.44
CA ARG A 19 9.23 -0.56 -28.63
C ARG A 19 8.17 -1.60 -28.98
N ARG A 20 8.45 -2.47 -29.96
CA ARG A 20 7.54 -3.57 -30.34
C ARG A 20 7.25 -4.54 -29.19
N LEU A 21 8.23 -4.75 -28.30
CA LEU A 21 8.03 -5.58 -27.11
C LEU A 21 7.15 -4.84 -26.09
N ALA A 22 7.42 -3.56 -25.85
CA ALA A 22 6.63 -2.74 -24.95
C ALA A 22 5.16 -2.66 -25.40
N ASP A 23 4.90 -2.47 -26.69
CA ASP A 23 3.55 -2.45 -27.26
C ASP A 23 2.84 -3.80 -27.05
N ARG A 24 3.53 -4.92 -27.30
CA ARG A 24 2.96 -6.25 -27.02
C ARG A 24 2.65 -6.45 -25.54
N LEU A 25 3.50 -5.95 -24.63
CA LEU A 25 3.25 -6.04 -23.19
C LEU A 25 2.03 -5.20 -22.79
N ASP A 26 1.91 -3.96 -23.27
CA ASP A 26 0.70 -3.14 -23.04
C ASP A 26 -0.56 -3.88 -23.48
N GLU A 27 -0.58 -4.40 -24.71
CA GLU A 27 -1.73 -5.13 -25.26
C GLU A 27 -2.11 -6.41 -24.48
N THR A 28 -1.13 -7.06 -23.84
CA THR A 28 -1.31 -8.41 -23.28
C THR A 28 -1.54 -8.41 -21.78
N ILE A 29 -0.81 -7.56 -21.04
CA ILE A 29 -0.73 -7.67 -19.56
C ILE A 29 -1.23 -6.43 -18.82
N VAL A 30 -1.50 -5.31 -19.51
CA VAL A 30 -2.05 -4.12 -18.86
C VAL A 30 -3.56 -4.11 -18.98
N ARG A 31 -4.23 -4.07 -17.83
CA ARG A 31 -5.69 -4.12 -17.70
C ARG A 31 -6.16 -2.94 -16.86
N ASP A 32 -7.45 -2.65 -16.91
CA ASP A 32 -8.08 -1.58 -16.13
C ASP A 32 -9.01 -2.11 -15.02
N GLY A 33 -8.85 -3.39 -14.67
CA GLY A 33 -9.59 -4.08 -13.63
C GLY A 33 -8.88 -5.36 -13.19
N PHE A 34 -9.39 -5.95 -12.12
CA PHE A 34 -8.87 -7.14 -11.46
C PHE A 34 -9.59 -8.40 -11.97
N ASP A 35 -8.82 -9.46 -12.22
CA ASP A 35 -9.37 -10.80 -12.37
C ASP A 35 -9.30 -11.61 -11.07
N GLU A 36 -9.75 -12.86 -11.11
CA GLU A 36 -9.75 -13.76 -9.95
C GLU A 36 -8.33 -14.04 -9.43
N GLU A 37 -7.35 -14.18 -10.33
CA GLU A 37 -5.95 -14.40 -9.96
C GLU A 37 -5.37 -13.17 -9.24
N ASP A 38 -5.71 -11.96 -9.70
CA ASP A 38 -5.28 -10.72 -9.07
C ASP A 38 -5.85 -10.59 -7.65
N VAL A 39 -7.14 -10.91 -7.49
CA VAL A 39 -7.83 -10.85 -6.20
C VAL A 39 -7.19 -11.79 -5.20
N GLU A 40 -6.96 -13.05 -5.59
CA GLU A 40 -6.34 -14.03 -4.70
C GLU A 40 -4.88 -13.69 -4.40
N PHE A 41 -4.13 -13.17 -5.38
CA PHE A 41 -2.77 -12.69 -5.14
C PHE A 41 -2.74 -11.57 -4.11
N ILE A 42 -3.52 -10.49 -4.30
CA ILE A 42 -3.58 -9.35 -3.37
C ILE A 42 -4.02 -9.83 -1.99
N ARG A 43 -5.02 -10.71 -1.91
CA ARG A 43 -5.55 -11.26 -0.66
C ARG A 43 -4.50 -12.10 0.09
N SER A 44 -3.59 -12.76 -0.60
CA SER A 44 -2.56 -13.59 0.05
C SER A 44 -1.50 -12.76 0.80
N LEU A 45 -1.34 -11.48 0.45
CA LEU A 45 -0.28 -10.63 0.95
C LEU A 45 -0.65 -9.90 2.25
N ASP A 46 0.36 -9.63 3.06
CA ASP A 46 0.27 -8.90 4.32
C ASP A 46 1.02 -7.55 4.29
N MET A 47 1.55 -7.17 3.12
CA MET A 47 2.19 -5.89 2.89
C MET A 47 2.13 -5.45 1.43
N PHE A 48 2.32 -4.15 1.19
CA PHE A 48 2.58 -3.56 -0.12
C PHE A 48 3.36 -2.25 0.03
N PHE A 49 3.87 -1.73 -1.10
CA PHE A 49 4.47 -0.40 -1.17
C PHE A 49 3.52 0.57 -1.85
N LEU A 50 3.33 1.74 -1.24
CA LEU A 50 2.46 2.80 -1.71
C LEU A 50 3.30 4.01 -2.13
N ALA A 51 3.30 4.31 -3.42
CA ALA A 51 3.76 5.55 -3.97
C ALA A 51 2.60 6.55 -4.05
N THR A 52 2.83 7.77 -3.60
CA THR A 52 1.90 8.91 -3.73
C THR A 52 2.67 10.12 -4.21
N VAL A 53 1.98 11.12 -4.77
CA VAL A 53 2.61 12.36 -5.25
C VAL A 53 1.98 13.55 -4.55
N ASP A 54 2.82 14.47 -4.04
CA ASP A 54 2.36 15.73 -3.45
C ASP A 54 1.87 16.72 -4.51
N ASP A 55 1.33 17.86 -4.08
CA ASP A 55 0.84 18.93 -4.95
C ASP A 55 1.96 19.64 -5.76
N ARG A 56 3.22 19.43 -5.37
CA ARG A 56 4.42 19.94 -6.07
C ARG A 56 4.97 18.93 -7.09
N GLY A 57 4.38 17.73 -7.18
CA GLY A 57 4.83 16.69 -8.09
C GLY A 57 5.95 15.79 -7.53
N ASN A 58 6.31 15.90 -6.25
CA ASN A 58 7.32 15.04 -5.65
C ASN A 58 6.72 13.68 -5.26
N PRO A 59 7.35 12.56 -5.66
CA PRO A 59 6.92 11.25 -5.22
C PRO A 59 7.40 10.95 -3.80
N THR A 60 6.55 10.28 -3.03
CA THR A 60 6.92 9.64 -1.76
C THR A 60 6.55 8.16 -1.82
N CYS A 61 7.35 7.29 -1.20
CA CYS A 61 7.06 5.87 -1.12
C CYS A 61 6.97 5.43 0.34
N SER A 62 5.95 4.65 0.68
CA SER A 62 5.72 4.14 2.03
C SER A 62 5.48 2.64 2.02
N TYR A 63 5.89 1.98 3.09
CA TYR A 63 5.54 0.59 3.37
C TYR A 63 4.20 0.55 4.12
N LYS A 64 3.28 -0.29 3.67
CA LYS A 64 1.99 -0.54 4.32
C LYS A 64 1.86 -2.02 4.61
N ALA A 65 1.38 -2.37 5.80
CA ALA A 65 1.22 -3.75 6.22
C ALA A 65 0.02 -3.94 7.14
N GLY A 66 -0.45 -5.19 7.19
CA GLY A 66 -1.56 -5.63 8.02
C GLY A 66 -1.53 -7.14 8.18
N ALA A 67 -2.68 -7.74 8.50
CA ALA A 67 -2.85 -9.19 8.39
C ALA A 67 -2.98 -9.59 6.90
N PRO A 68 -2.65 -10.84 6.51
CA PRO A 68 -3.00 -11.32 5.18
C PRO A 68 -4.46 -11.01 4.82
N GLY A 69 -4.68 -10.43 3.64
CA GLY A 69 -6.02 -10.03 3.18
C GLY A 69 -6.50 -8.68 3.73
N PHE A 70 -5.61 -7.88 4.34
CA PHE A 70 -5.97 -6.53 4.78
C PHE A 70 -6.27 -5.59 3.61
N VAL A 71 -5.69 -5.83 2.43
CA VAL A 71 -6.12 -5.19 1.19
C VAL A 71 -7.21 -6.05 0.56
N ARG A 72 -8.35 -5.45 0.24
CA ARG A 72 -9.50 -6.14 -0.35
C ARG A 72 -9.81 -5.54 -1.71
N VAL A 73 -9.93 -6.39 -2.73
CA VAL A 73 -10.59 -6.01 -3.98
C VAL A 73 -12.10 -6.06 -3.72
N VAL A 74 -12.76 -4.90 -3.75
CA VAL A 74 -14.17 -4.74 -3.34
C VAL A 74 -15.13 -4.78 -4.53
N ASP A 75 -14.61 -4.55 -5.73
CA ASP A 75 -15.27 -4.75 -7.02
C ASP A 75 -14.22 -4.94 -8.13
N SER A 76 -14.66 -5.10 -9.38
CA SER A 76 -13.77 -5.33 -10.53
C SER A 76 -12.67 -4.29 -10.76
N ARG A 77 -12.76 -3.09 -10.16
CA ARG A 77 -11.80 -1.98 -10.34
C ARG A 77 -11.41 -1.28 -9.06
N THR A 78 -11.97 -1.64 -7.92
CA THR A 78 -11.70 -0.93 -6.67
C THR A 78 -11.05 -1.86 -5.66
N LEU A 79 -9.96 -1.40 -5.06
CA LEU A 79 -9.41 -2.01 -3.85
C LEU A 79 -9.60 -1.07 -2.65
N ALA A 80 -9.57 -1.63 -1.45
CA ALA A 80 -9.67 -0.91 -0.20
C ALA A 80 -8.62 -1.41 0.79
N PHE A 81 -8.06 -0.50 1.59
CA PHE A 81 -7.15 -0.85 2.68
C PHE A 81 -7.29 0.13 3.85
N PRO A 82 -7.02 -0.31 5.10
CA PRO A 82 -7.12 0.53 6.28
C PRO A 82 -5.91 1.45 6.45
N ASN A 83 -6.12 2.62 7.05
CA ASN A 83 -5.05 3.39 7.68
C ASN A 83 -5.10 3.19 9.20
N TYR A 84 -4.02 2.64 9.75
CA TYR A 84 -3.81 2.53 11.20
C TYR A 84 -3.05 3.73 11.75
N ASP A 85 -3.10 3.91 13.07
CA ASP A 85 -2.23 4.86 13.76
C ASP A 85 -0.74 4.56 13.48
N GLY A 86 0.07 5.61 13.42
CA GLY A 86 1.48 5.52 13.05
C GLY A 86 2.31 6.65 13.66
N ASN A 87 3.19 7.23 12.87
CA ASN A 87 4.07 8.32 13.30
C ASN A 87 3.45 9.72 13.19
N GLY A 88 2.16 9.81 12.85
CA GLY A 88 1.43 11.09 12.74
C GLY A 88 1.81 11.98 11.55
N MET A 89 2.73 11.57 10.65
CA MET A 89 3.16 12.44 9.55
C MET A 89 2.13 12.54 8.41
N TYR A 90 1.27 11.53 8.25
CA TYR A 90 0.23 11.45 7.21
C TYR A 90 0.66 11.79 5.77
N LEU A 91 1.96 11.73 5.42
CA LEU A 91 2.46 12.14 4.10
C LEU A 91 1.68 11.53 2.94
N SER A 92 1.50 10.20 2.95
CA SER A 92 0.72 9.53 1.89
C SER A 92 -0.75 9.95 1.88
N MET A 93 -1.36 10.17 3.04
CA MET A 93 -2.79 10.49 3.13
C MET A 93 -3.07 11.94 2.72
N GLY A 94 -2.21 12.88 3.12
CA GLY A 94 -2.26 14.25 2.64
C GLY A 94 -2.05 14.35 1.12
N ASN A 95 -1.09 13.58 0.58
CA ASN A 95 -0.87 13.49 -0.86
C ASN A 95 -2.09 12.93 -1.60
N ILE A 96 -2.75 11.91 -1.03
CA ILE A 96 -4.00 11.37 -1.57
C ILE A 96 -5.11 12.42 -1.58
N GLN A 97 -5.27 13.21 -0.51
CA GLN A 97 -6.26 14.29 -0.49
C GLN A 97 -5.95 15.38 -1.53
N ALA A 98 -4.67 15.68 -1.76
CA ALA A 98 -4.25 16.72 -2.68
C ALA A 98 -4.38 16.31 -4.15
N THR A 99 -3.94 15.09 -4.51
CA THR A 99 -3.82 14.69 -5.92
C THR A 99 -4.64 13.45 -6.28
N GLY A 100 -5.02 12.63 -5.30
CA GLY A 100 -5.62 11.32 -5.51
C GLY A 100 -4.69 10.29 -6.16
N ARG A 101 -3.50 10.65 -6.63
CA ARG A 101 -2.69 9.77 -7.48
C ARG A 101 -1.88 8.79 -6.64
N VAL A 102 -2.08 7.50 -6.90
CA VAL A 102 -1.35 6.43 -6.22
C VAL A 102 -0.78 5.42 -7.19
N GLY A 103 0.40 4.91 -6.84
CA GLY A 103 0.96 3.69 -7.40
C GLY A 103 1.19 2.68 -6.30
N MET A 104 0.80 1.44 -6.53
CA MET A 104 0.91 0.36 -5.56
C MET A 104 1.77 -0.75 -6.14
N LEU A 105 2.65 -1.29 -5.32
CA LEU A 105 3.51 -2.42 -5.67
C LEU A 105 3.32 -3.53 -4.64
N PHE A 106 2.73 -4.62 -5.11
CA PHE A 106 2.53 -5.86 -4.38
C PHE A 106 3.63 -6.84 -4.76
N ILE A 107 4.30 -7.45 -3.78
CA ILE A 107 5.39 -8.41 -4.03
C ILE A 107 5.22 -9.59 -3.08
N ASP A 108 5.18 -10.79 -3.66
CA ASP A 108 5.42 -12.03 -2.95
C ASP A 108 6.90 -12.40 -3.09
N PHE A 109 7.65 -12.28 -2.00
CA PHE A 109 9.06 -12.62 -1.98
C PHE A 109 9.33 -14.12 -1.84
N GLU A 110 8.34 -14.93 -1.42
CA GLU A 110 8.49 -16.38 -1.27
C GLU A 110 8.35 -17.06 -2.64
N ASN A 111 7.33 -16.65 -3.41
CA ASN A 111 7.06 -17.16 -4.76
C ASN A 111 7.63 -16.27 -5.88
N GLN A 112 8.32 -15.18 -5.52
CA GLN A 112 8.96 -14.24 -6.45
C GLN A 112 8.01 -13.69 -7.52
N SER A 113 6.81 -13.29 -7.13
CA SER A 113 5.82 -12.68 -8.04
C SER A 113 5.48 -11.26 -7.59
N ARG A 114 4.96 -10.44 -8.53
CA ARG A 114 4.59 -9.06 -8.23
C ARG A 114 3.48 -8.55 -9.14
N MET A 115 2.77 -7.56 -8.63
CA MET A 115 1.73 -6.85 -9.35
C MET A 115 1.84 -5.36 -9.06
N ARG A 116 1.52 -4.55 -10.07
CA ARG A 116 1.39 -3.10 -9.93
C ARG A 116 -0.04 -2.68 -10.17
N VAL A 117 -0.45 -1.68 -9.40
CA VAL A 117 -1.73 -0.99 -9.58
C VAL A 117 -1.43 0.50 -9.63
N GLN A 118 -1.86 1.18 -10.69
CA GLN A 118 -1.93 2.64 -10.72
C GLN A 118 -3.40 3.03 -10.59
N GLY A 119 -3.68 4.08 -9.81
CA GLY A 119 -5.07 4.45 -9.56
C GLY A 119 -5.27 5.81 -8.92
N GLU A 120 -6.55 6.07 -8.66
CA GLU A 120 -7.03 7.24 -7.95
C GLU A 120 -7.58 6.82 -6.59
N ALA A 121 -7.05 7.40 -5.52
CA ALA A 121 -7.39 7.07 -4.15
C ALA A 121 -8.27 8.14 -3.50
N THR A 122 -9.15 7.68 -2.62
CA THR A 122 -9.99 8.52 -1.75
C THR A 122 -9.95 7.98 -0.32
N ILE A 123 -10.22 8.85 0.65
CA ILE A 123 -10.25 8.50 2.07
C ILE A 123 -11.67 8.63 2.57
N ASP A 124 -12.18 7.60 3.23
CA ASP A 124 -13.50 7.58 3.85
C ASP A 124 -13.39 7.19 5.35
N PRO A 125 -13.62 8.15 6.26
CA PRO A 125 -13.68 7.90 7.70
C PRO A 125 -14.92 7.10 8.17
N ASN A 126 -15.95 6.98 7.33
CA ASN A 126 -17.21 6.30 7.66
C ASN A 126 -17.47 5.10 6.76
N ASP A 127 -16.42 4.57 6.12
CA ASP A 127 -16.54 3.43 5.21
C ASP A 127 -17.13 2.21 5.93
N PRO A 128 -18.09 1.50 5.34
CA PRO A 128 -18.66 0.29 5.94
C PRO A 128 -17.64 -0.79 6.28
N LEU A 129 -16.50 -0.85 5.58
CA LEU A 129 -15.44 -1.82 5.86
C LEU A 129 -14.69 -1.53 7.17
N LEU A 130 -14.83 -0.33 7.74
CA LEU A 130 -14.11 0.05 8.96
C LEU A 130 -14.38 -0.92 10.13
N SER A 131 -15.58 -1.48 10.21
CA SER A 131 -15.95 -2.48 11.23
C SER A 131 -15.07 -3.74 11.19
N ASP A 132 -14.47 -4.03 10.05
CA ASP A 132 -13.69 -5.24 9.84
C ASP A 132 -12.18 -5.02 10.09
N TYR A 133 -11.78 -3.78 10.35
CA TYR A 133 -10.40 -3.39 10.59
C TYR A 133 -10.24 -2.82 12.01
N PRO A 134 -9.85 -3.66 12.99
CA PRO A 134 -9.68 -3.19 14.36
C PRO A 134 -8.64 -2.05 14.41
N GLU A 135 -8.95 -1.01 15.16
CA GLU A 135 -8.07 0.17 15.38
C GLU A 135 -7.78 1.00 14.10
N ALA A 136 -8.41 0.72 12.96
CA ALA A 136 -8.29 1.57 11.78
C ALA A 136 -8.95 2.93 12.03
N GLN A 137 -8.31 3.99 11.55
CA GLN A 137 -8.83 5.36 11.64
C GLN A 137 -9.81 5.68 10.52
N PHE A 138 -9.57 5.12 9.33
CA PHE A 138 -10.36 5.30 8.12
C PHE A 138 -9.93 4.29 7.05
N ILE A 139 -10.72 4.19 5.97
CA ILE A 139 -10.43 3.35 4.82
C ILE A 139 -9.98 4.19 3.64
N VAL A 140 -8.98 3.69 2.91
CA VAL A 140 -8.56 4.24 1.63
C VAL A 140 -9.12 3.34 0.54
N ARG A 141 -9.90 3.91 -0.38
CA ARG A 141 -10.36 3.23 -1.60
C ARG A 141 -9.53 3.69 -2.79
N VAL A 142 -9.08 2.76 -3.61
CA VAL A 142 -8.32 3.04 -4.83
C VAL A 142 -9.08 2.48 -6.02
N HIS A 143 -9.51 3.38 -6.91
CA HIS A 143 -10.02 3.03 -8.22
C HIS A 143 -8.84 2.79 -9.16
N ALA A 144 -8.64 1.54 -9.57
CA ALA A 144 -7.59 1.13 -10.47
C ALA A 144 -7.82 1.68 -11.88
N ARG A 145 -6.75 2.21 -12.46
CA ARG A 145 -6.66 2.62 -13.87
C ARG A 145 -5.85 1.62 -14.68
N GLU A 146 -4.78 1.11 -14.08
CA GLU A 146 -3.86 0.18 -14.70
C GLU A 146 -3.47 -0.90 -13.67
N VAL A 147 -3.73 -2.15 -13.99
CA VAL A 147 -3.38 -3.35 -13.23
C VAL A 147 -2.52 -4.21 -14.14
N PHE A 148 -1.30 -4.54 -13.70
CA PHE A 148 -0.41 -5.35 -14.51
C PHE A 148 0.61 -6.12 -13.68
N PRO A 149 0.89 -7.39 -14.02
CA PRO A 149 2.05 -8.10 -13.49
C PRO A 149 3.35 -7.55 -14.10
N ASN A 150 4.48 -7.85 -13.47
CA ASN A 150 5.79 -7.58 -14.07
C ASN A 150 6.73 -8.78 -13.89
N CYS A 151 7.68 -8.90 -14.81
CA CYS A 151 8.68 -9.98 -14.83
C CYS A 151 9.33 -10.22 -13.43
N PRO A 152 9.41 -11.48 -12.97
CA PRO A 152 9.93 -11.83 -11.64
C PRO A 152 11.46 -11.83 -11.53
N ARG A 153 12.18 -11.67 -12.66
CA ARG A 153 13.62 -11.97 -12.88
C ARG A 153 14.63 -11.41 -11.86
N TYR A 154 14.27 -10.50 -10.98
CA TYR A 154 15.18 -9.92 -9.98
C TYR A 154 14.56 -9.80 -8.58
N ILE A 155 13.44 -10.46 -8.32
CA ILE A 155 12.87 -10.52 -6.97
C ILE A 155 13.71 -11.52 -6.18
N HIS A 156 14.36 -11.07 -5.11
CA HIS A 156 15.08 -11.97 -4.21
C HIS A 156 14.08 -12.89 -3.50
N GLN A 157 14.43 -14.17 -3.41
CA GLN A 157 13.67 -15.08 -2.57
C GLN A 157 13.92 -14.75 -1.10
N MET A 158 12.86 -14.53 -0.34
CA MET A 158 12.95 -14.25 1.10
C MET A 158 12.02 -15.18 1.86
N THR A 159 12.38 -15.52 3.09
CA THR A 159 11.50 -16.23 4.02
C THR A 159 11.05 -15.28 5.11
N ARG A 160 9.74 -15.21 5.38
CA ARG A 160 9.24 -14.40 6.49
C ARG A 160 9.63 -15.05 7.83
N VAL A 161 10.46 -14.35 8.60
CA VAL A 161 10.90 -14.81 9.93
C VAL A 161 9.79 -14.64 10.98
N LYS A 162 9.12 -13.49 10.98
CA LYS A 162 8.03 -13.17 11.93
C LYS A 162 7.10 -12.10 11.36
N ARG A 163 5.82 -12.15 11.73
CA ARG A 163 4.89 -11.02 11.53
C ARG A 163 5.08 -9.97 12.62
N SER A 164 4.80 -8.71 12.28
CA SER A 164 4.88 -7.62 13.24
C SER A 164 3.86 -7.79 14.36
N ASP A 165 4.28 -7.62 15.61
CA ASP A 165 3.38 -7.66 16.77
C ASP A 165 2.46 -6.43 16.82
N PHE A 166 2.77 -5.40 16.02
CA PHE A 166 2.00 -4.15 15.90
C PHE A 166 0.87 -4.20 14.87
N VAL A 167 0.64 -5.34 14.20
CA VAL A 167 -0.54 -5.50 13.34
C VAL A 167 -1.78 -5.65 14.23
N PRO A 168 -2.78 -4.76 14.12
CA PRO A 168 -4.00 -4.84 14.93
C PRO A 168 -4.77 -6.14 14.71
N LYS A 169 -5.36 -6.66 15.80
CA LYS A 169 -6.08 -7.94 15.80
C LYS A 169 -7.32 -7.84 16.68
N THR A 170 -8.42 -8.44 16.25
CA THR A 170 -9.66 -8.48 17.02
C THR A 170 -9.43 -9.14 18.39
N GLY A 171 -9.89 -8.48 19.45
CA GLY A 171 -9.78 -8.98 20.82
C GLY A 171 -8.36 -8.91 21.42
N CYS A 172 -7.42 -8.26 20.74
CA CYS A 172 -6.06 -8.05 21.24
C CYS A 172 -5.70 -6.57 21.15
N GLU A 173 -5.29 -6.00 22.28
CA GLU A 173 -4.83 -4.63 22.33
C GLU A 173 -3.44 -4.51 21.68
N THR A 174 -3.32 -3.67 20.65
CA THR A 174 -2.05 -3.46 19.95
C THR A 174 -1.02 -2.82 20.90
N PRO A 175 0.21 -3.39 21.02
CA PRO A 175 1.24 -2.84 21.89
C PRO A 175 1.73 -1.47 21.40
N VAL A 176 2.18 -0.64 22.33
CA VAL A 176 2.77 0.67 22.04
C VAL A 176 4.20 0.49 21.54
N PRO A 177 4.61 1.16 20.45
CA PRO A 177 6.01 1.16 20.04
C PRO A 177 6.86 2.01 21.00
N ALA A 178 7.96 1.45 21.51
CA ALA A 178 8.77 2.07 22.57
C ALA A 178 9.34 3.47 22.24
N TRP A 179 9.44 3.85 20.97
CA TRP A 179 9.88 5.21 20.62
C TRP A 179 8.86 6.27 21.06
N LYS A 180 7.56 5.95 21.13
CA LYS A 180 6.51 6.87 21.60
C LYS A 180 6.59 7.13 23.11
N THR A 181 7.25 6.28 23.88
CA THR A 181 7.41 6.48 25.34
C THR A 181 8.69 7.23 25.71
N ARG A 182 9.48 7.67 24.71
CA ARG A 182 10.73 8.41 24.92
C ARG A 182 10.43 9.86 25.28
N GLU A 183 11.29 10.45 26.12
CA GLU A 183 11.14 11.82 26.62
C GLU A 183 11.01 12.86 25.49
N TRP A 184 11.75 12.70 24.38
CA TRP A 184 11.79 13.65 23.28
C TRP A 184 10.47 13.76 22.48
N VAL A 185 9.51 12.87 22.67
CA VAL A 185 8.23 12.88 21.93
C VAL A 185 7.00 12.95 22.83
N GLY A 186 7.13 12.67 24.13
CA GLY A 186 5.98 12.50 25.02
C GLY A 186 5.07 13.74 25.14
N ASP A 187 5.64 14.94 25.06
CA ASP A 187 4.88 16.20 25.06
C ASP A 187 4.13 16.45 23.73
N ALA A 188 4.63 15.89 22.63
CA ALA A 188 4.06 16.04 21.30
C ALA A 188 2.98 15.00 20.95
N LEU A 189 2.79 13.95 21.77
CA LEU A 189 1.77 12.92 21.51
C LEU A 189 0.34 13.48 21.60
N PRO A 190 -0.61 12.97 20.80
CA PRO A 190 -2.04 13.23 20.99
C PRO A 190 -2.51 12.93 22.42
N ALA A 191 -3.53 13.64 22.91
CA ALA A 191 -4.06 13.46 24.27
C ALA A 191 -4.53 12.01 24.54
N GLU A 192 -5.10 11.36 23.52
CA GLU A 192 -5.62 9.99 23.58
C GLU A 192 -4.65 8.96 22.98
N ASP A 193 -3.36 9.31 22.81
CA ASP A 193 -2.38 8.34 22.29
C ASP A 193 -2.18 7.20 23.31
N PRO A 194 -2.24 5.92 22.89
CA PRO A 194 -2.04 4.78 23.79
C PRO A 194 -0.71 4.81 24.57
N ALA A 195 0.32 5.47 24.06
CA ALA A 195 1.60 5.61 24.77
C ALA A 195 1.51 6.45 26.05
N ARG A 196 0.41 7.19 26.26
CA ARG A 196 0.15 7.94 27.50
C ARG A 196 -0.41 7.08 28.64
N ASP A 197 -0.92 5.88 28.34
CA ASP A 197 -1.41 4.96 29.36
C ASP A 197 -0.28 4.02 29.82
N PRO A 198 0.19 4.13 31.09
CA PRO A 198 1.31 3.33 31.59
C PRO A 198 0.98 1.83 31.73
N SER A 199 -0.30 1.44 31.66
CA SER A 199 -0.70 0.03 31.67
C SER A 199 -0.50 -0.66 30.32
N ARG A 200 -0.35 0.12 29.24
CA ARG A 200 -0.19 -0.41 27.88
C ARG A 200 1.13 -1.14 27.72
N LYS A 201 1.05 -2.36 27.19
CA LYS A 201 2.24 -3.15 26.84
C LYS A 201 3.06 -2.39 25.80
N THR A 202 4.33 -2.13 26.13
CA THR A 202 5.29 -1.50 25.23
C THR A 202 6.23 -2.54 24.64
N LEU A 203 6.55 -2.44 23.34
CA LEU A 203 7.50 -3.31 22.66
C LEU A 203 8.61 -2.48 21.99
N GLU A 204 9.85 -2.94 22.16
CA GLU A 204 11.00 -2.48 21.38
C GLU A 204 10.97 -3.11 19.98
N ARG A 205 11.54 -2.41 18.98
CA ARG A 205 11.67 -2.90 17.61
C ARG A 205 13.07 -2.63 17.08
#